data_AF-A0A8I3A911-F1
#
_entry.id   AF-A0A8I3A911-F1
#
_cell.length_a   1.000
_cell.length_b   1.000
_cell.length_c   1.000
_cell.angle_alpha   90.00
_cell.angle_beta   90.00
_cell.angle_gamma   90.00
#
_symmetry.space_group_name_H-M   'P 1'
#
loop_
_entity.id
_entity.type
_entity.pdbx_description
1 polymer ?
#
loop_
_entity_poly.entity_id
_entity_poly.type
_entity_poly.pdbx_seq_one_letter_code
_entity_poly.pdbx_strand_id
1 'polypeptide(L)'
;MTDNIILLRRRLRYKKVVKGLHTTDSQETWLTERCNSLQQQIDHWVKLQQLFFPMLATERAKQPVDVDTIVSPESCDLLLPSKIVGRLPCDDKTLRIEWRLRLAQAHDALNSLRSNLRAQSYIYKFKDRNLHGQGANTHARTTLHAIENRINAAANRYNDARNALENLAVSPQGDKLEICPLPSAPAGYPRDVRPPLG
;
A
#
# COMPACT_ATOMS: atom_id res chain seq x y z
N MET A 1 10.45 3.48 0.96
CA MET A 1 10.49 4.29 -0.28
C MET A 1 9.46 3.81 -1.30
N THR A 2 9.43 2.51 -1.60
CA THR A 2 8.50 1.86 -2.53
C THR A 2 7.02 2.05 -2.16
N ASP A 3 6.68 2.07 -0.88
CA ASP A 3 5.28 2.29 -0.43
C ASP A 3 4.73 3.65 -0.83
N ASN A 4 5.57 4.69 -0.77
CA ASN A 4 5.15 6.03 -1.20
C ASN A 4 4.87 6.02 -2.71
N ILE A 5 5.76 5.42 -3.50
CA ILE A 5 5.57 5.25 -4.95
C ILE A 5 4.27 4.48 -5.24
N ILE A 6 4.03 3.35 -4.57
CA ILE A 6 2.82 2.53 -4.76
C ILE A 6 1.54 3.30 -4.37
N LEU A 7 1.57 4.04 -3.26
CA LEU A 7 0.45 4.86 -2.80
C LEU A 7 0.17 6.02 -3.76
N LEU A 8 1.21 6.71 -4.25
CA LEU A 8 1.08 7.80 -5.20
C LEU A 8 0.50 7.31 -6.53
N ARG A 9 0.95 6.16 -7.02
CA ARG A 9 0.37 5.51 -8.21
C ARG A 9 -1.12 5.26 -8.05
N ARG A 10 -1.55 4.67 -6.93
CA ARG A 10 -2.97 4.41 -6.67
C ARG A 10 -3.79 5.69 -6.61
N ARG A 11 -3.26 6.71 -5.93
CA ARG A 11 -3.93 8.01 -5.81
C ARG A 11 -4.08 8.70 -7.15
N LEU A 12 -3.06 8.64 -7.99
CA LEU A 12 -3.09 9.18 -9.36
C LEU A 12 -4.09 8.43 -10.24
N ARG A 13 -4.07 7.09 -10.23
CA ARG A 13 -5.06 6.26 -10.94
C ARG A 13 -6.48 6.61 -10.54
N TYR A 14 -6.75 6.66 -9.23
CA TYR A 14 -8.07 7.05 -8.73
C TYR A 14 -8.47 8.45 -9.20
N LYS A 15 -7.56 9.43 -9.13
CA LYS A 15 -7.83 10.81 -9.57
C LYS A 15 -8.07 10.91 -11.07
N LYS A 16 -7.37 10.13 -11.90
CA LYS A 16 -7.62 10.06 -13.35
C LYS A 16 -8.97 9.42 -13.67
N VAL A 17 -9.34 8.34 -12.97
CA VAL A 17 -10.66 7.69 -13.15
C VAL A 17 -11.82 8.60 -12.73
N VAL A 18 -11.63 9.38 -11.66
CA VAL A 18 -12.65 10.31 -11.15
C VAL A 18 -12.69 11.63 -11.95
N LYS A 19 -11.73 11.88 -12.85
CA LYS A 19 -11.69 13.07 -13.70
C LYS A 19 -12.92 13.07 -14.63
N GLY A 20 -13.78 14.08 -14.49
CA GLY A 20 -14.96 14.27 -15.35
C GLY A 20 -14.62 14.98 -16.67
N LEU A 21 -15.61 15.09 -17.57
CA LEU A 21 -15.46 15.67 -18.91
C LEU A 21 -14.97 17.13 -18.93
N HIS A 22 -15.17 17.88 -17.85
CA HIS A 22 -14.77 19.28 -17.73
C HIS A 22 -13.73 19.43 -16.64
N THR A 23 -12.46 19.42 -17.03
CA THR A 23 -11.35 19.60 -16.11
C THR A 23 -10.84 21.02 -16.24
N THR A 24 -10.71 21.73 -15.12
CA THR A 24 -10.11 23.06 -15.09
C THR A 24 -8.62 22.94 -15.41
N ASP A 25 -8.04 23.88 -16.16
CA ASP A 25 -6.59 23.92 -16.47
C ASP A 25 -5.72 23.72 -15.21
N SER A 26 -6.12 24.32 -14.08
CA SER A 26 -5.43 24.15 -12.78
C SER A 26 -5.42 22.70 -12.26
N GLN A 27 -6.44 21.90 -12.57
CA GLN A 27 -6.47 20.48 -12.22
C GLN A 27 -5.59 19.66 -13.18
N GLU A 28 -5.48 20.07 -14.44
CA GLU A 28 -4.60 19.43 -15.42
C GLU A 28 -3.13 19.69 -15.12
N THR A 29 -2.78 20.93 -14.76
CA THR A 29 -1.42 21.27 -14.32
C THR A 29 -1.05 20.50 -13.06
N TRP A 30 -1.93 20.45 -12.07
CA TRP A 30 -1.71 19.68 -10.84
C TRP A 30 -1.48 18.18 -11.12
N LEU A 31 -2.26 17.58 -12.03
CA LEU A 31 -2.08 16.18 -12.42
C LEU A 31 -0.74 15.96 -13.11
N THR A 32 -0.34 16.88 -13.99
CA THR A 32 0.93 16.83 -14.71
C THR A 32 2.11 16.92 -13.74
N GLU A 33 2.10 17.87 -12.82
CA GLU A 33 3.10 18.02 -11.76
C GLU A 33 3.24 16.73 -10.93
N ARG A 34 2.10 16.13 -10.57
CA ARG A 34 2.11 14.92 -9.75
C ARG A 34 2.59 13.69 -10.53
N CYS A 35 2.31 13.62 -11.82
CA CYS A 35 2.88 12.60 -12.71
C CYS A 35 4.39 12.76 -12.84
N ASN A 36 4.88 13.99 -13.04
CA ASN A 36 6.32 14.29 -13.14
C ASN A 36 7.06 13.95 -11.83
N SER A 37 6.47 14.32 -10.68
CA SER A 37 7.02 13.97 -9.37
C SER A 37 7.09 12.44 -9.16
N LEU A 38 6.06 11.71 -9.60
CA LEU A 38 6.06 10.25 -9.55
C LEU A 38 7.14 9.67 -10.49
N GLN A 39 7.28 10.21 -11.70
CA GLN A 39 8.31 9.79 -12.65
C GLN A 39 9.71 9.96 -12.07
N GLN A 40 10.01 11.12 -11.49
CA GLN A 40 11.31 11.37 -10.85
C GLN A 40 11.61 10.39 -9.71
N GLN A 41 10.61 10.04 -8.90
CA GLN A 41 10.78 9.02 -7.85
C GLN A 41 11.03 7.63 -8.41
N ILE A 42 10.36 7.28 -9.52
CA ILE A 42 10.59 6.03 -10.23
C ILE A 42 12.00 6.02 -10.80
N ASP A 43 12.44 7.08 -11.47
CA ASP A 43 13.78 7.18 -12.06
C ASP A 43 14.87 7.05 -10.98
N HIS A 44 14.67 7.71 -9.83
CA HIS A 44 15.57 7.58 -8.69
C HIS A 44 15.58 6.14 -8.14
N TRP A 45 14.41 5.52 -7.98
CA TRP A 45 14.31 4.12 -7.58
C TRP A 45 15.02 3.20 -8.56
N VAL A 46 14.85 3.38 -9.87
CA VAL A 46 15.48 2.58 -10.92
C VAL A 46 17.00 2.73 -10.87
N LYS A 47 17.53 3.94 -10.68
CA LYS A 47 18.97 4.17 -10.52
C LYS A 47 19.54 3.43 -9.30
N LEU A 48 18.87 3.51 -8.15
CA LEU A 48 19.27 2.75 -6.96
C LEU A 48 19.18 1.25 -7.22
N GLN A 49 18.11 0.79 -7.86
CA GLN A 49 17.90 -0.61 -8.17
C GLN A 49 18.99 -1.17 -9.09
N GLN A 50 19.46 -0.39 -10.08
CA GLN A 50 20.57 -0.78 -10.96
C GLN A 50 21.90 -0.92 -10.21
N LEU A 51 22.12 -0.13 -9.16
CA LEU A 51 23.33 -0.22 -8.33
C LEU A 51 23.40 -1.57 -7.59
N PHE A 52 22.27 -2.06 -7.09
CA PHE A 52 22.19 -3.33 -6.35
C PHE A 52 21.92 -4.55 -7.25
N PHE A 53 21.20 -4.36 -8.36
CA PHE A 53 20.78 -5.42 -9.29
C PHE A 53 21.05 -4.99 -10.74
N PRO A 54 22.31 -5.04 -11.20
CA PRO A 54 22.64 -4.62 -12.56
C PRO A 54 21.90 -5.44 -13.63
N MET A 55 21.56 -6.69 -13.32
CA MET A 55 20.75 -7.57 -14.18
C MET A 55 19.37 -7.02 -14.51
N LEU A 56 18.81 -6.11 -13.70
CA LEU A 56 17.51 -5.51 -13.98
C LEU A 56 17.57 -4.43 -15.06
N ALA A 57 18.76 -3.92 -15.39
CA ALA A 57 18.93 -3.00 -16.51
C ALA A 57 18.64 -3.68 -17.85
N THR A 58 19.10 -4.93 -18.03
CA THR A 58 18.87 -5.68 -19.28
C THR A 58 17.41 -6.08 -19.42
N GLU A 59 16.74 -6.46 -18.33
CA GLU A 59 15.30 -6.77 -18.33
C GLU A 59 14.44 -5.54 -18.63
N ARG A 60 14.83 -4.37 -18.13
CA ARG A 60 14.15 -3.12 -18.47
C ARG A 60 14.36 -2.72 -19.93
N ALA A 61 15.53 -2.99 -20.50
CA ALA A 61 15.80 -2.75 -21.92
C ALA A 61 15.00 -3.68 -22.86
N LYS A 62 14.58 -4.86 -22.37
CA LYS A 62 13.71 -5.80 -23.10
C LYS A 62 12.23 -5.40 -23.07
N GLN A 63 11.80 -4.50 -22.18
CA GLN A 63 10.43 -4.00 -22.22
C GLN A 63 10.25 -3.17 -23.49
N PRO A 64 9.27 -3.48 -24.35
CA PRO A 64 9.02 -2.70 -25.54
C PRO A 64 8.62 -1.29 -25.11
N VAL A 65 9.51 -0.33 -25.32
CA VAL A 65 9.15 1.09 -25.35
C VAL A 65 8.50 1.28 -26.70
N ASP A 66 7.20 1.03 -26.76
CA ASP A 66 6.41 1.36 -27.93
C ASP A 66 6.51 2.87 -28.13
N VAL A 67 7.16 3.29 -29.21
CA VAL A 67 7.65 4.67 -29.42
C VAL A 67 6.50 5.68 -29.42
N ASP A 68 5.28 5.22 -29.71
CA ASP A 68 4.06 6.02 -29.74
C ASP A 68 3.24 5.98 -28.43
N THR A 69 3.56 5.07 -27.51
CA THR A 69 2.83 4.94 -26.24
C THR A 69 3.61 5.62 -25.12
N ILE A 70 3.19 6.83 -24.74
CA ILE A 70 3.67 7.49 -23.51
C ILE A 70 3.37 6.56 -22.32
N VAL A 71 4.38 5.81 -21.87
CA VAL A 71 4.25 4.90 -20.73
C VAL A 71 3.91 5.75 -19.51
N SER A 72 2.66 5.67 -19.07
CA SER A 72 2.25 6.46 -17.91
C SER A 72 3.05 6.02 -16.68
N PRO A 73 3.59 6.94 -15.87
CA PRO A 73 4.40 6.60 -14.68
C PRO A 73 3.70 5.63 -13.72
N GLU A 74 2.36 5.59 -13.78
CA GLU A 74 1.54 4.70 -12.97
C GLU A 74 1.53 3.24 -13.40
N SER A 75 1.87 2.91 -14.65
CA SER A 75 1.93 1.53 -15.17
C SER A 75 3.32 0.93 -15.15
N CYS A 76 4.37 1.73 -14.94
CA CYS A 76 5.76 1.28 -14.91
C CYS A 76 5.97 0.15 -13.88
N ASP A 77 6.51 -1.00 -14.28
CA ASP A 77 6.79 -2.08 -13.32
C ASP A 77 8.04 -1.74 -12.48
N LEU A 78 7.91 -1.85 -11.16
CA LEU A 78 8.99 -1.59 -10.20
C LEU A 78 9.98 -2.75 -10.10
N LEU A 79 9.66 -3.91 -10.69
CA LEU A 79 10.50 -5.11 -10.71
C LEU A 79 11.01 -5.47 -9.30
N LEU A 80 10.11 -5.46 -8.32
CA LEU A 80 10.43 -5.81 -6.94
C LEU A 80 10.77 -7.31 -6.85
N PRO A 81 11.67 -7.73 -5.95
CA PRO A 81 12.04 -9.15 -5.81
C PRO A 81 10.84 -10.11 -5.75
N SER A 82 9.77 -9.77 -5.02
CA SER A 82 8.50 -10.52 -4.97
C SER A 82 7.75 -10.71 -6.31
N LYS A 83 8.09 -9.93 -7.34
CA LYS A 83 7.54 -10.05 -8.69
C LYS A 83 8.49 -10.71 -9.68
N ILE A 84 9.79 -10.69 -9.40
CA ILE A 84 10.82 -11.24 -10.27
C ILE A 84 11.38 -12.58 -9.78
N VAL A 85 11.09 -12.96 -8.53
CA VAL A 85 11.44 -14.26 -7.97
C VAL A 85 10.91 -15.36 -8.88
N GLY A 86 11.79 -16.30 -9.27
CA GLY A 86 11.50 -17.34 -10.26
C GLY A 86 11.78 -16.98 -11.72
N ARG A 87 11.83 -15.69 -12.07
CA ARG A 87 12.24 -15.22 -13.42
C ARG A 87 13.71 -14.84 -13.49
N LEU A 88 14.23 -14.27 -12.40
CA LEU A 88 15.60 -13.76 -12.31
C LEU A 88 16.27 -14.22 -11.01
N PRO A 89 17.59 -14.46 -11.02
CA PRO A 89 18.33 -14.76 -9.80
C PRO A 89 18.29 -13.55 -8.86
N CYS A 90 17.81 -13.76 -7.64
CA CYS A 90 17.81 -12.77 -6.57
C CYS A 90 18.65 -13.27 -5.41
N ASP A 91 19.43 -12.39 -4.79
CA ASP A 91 20.21 -12.71 -3.60
C ASP A 91 19.30 -12.98 -2.39
N ASP A 92 19.63 -13.98 -1.58
CA ASP A 92 18.85 -14.42 -0.41
C ASP A 92 18.66 -13.28 0.60
N LYS A 93 19.70 -12.46 0.81
CA LYS A 93 19.61 -11.31 1.72
C LYS A 93 18.54 -10.32 1.28
N THR A 94 18.42 -10.09 -0.02
CA THR A 94 17.42 -9.16 -0.58
C THR A 94 16.02 -9.73 -0.43
N LEU A 95 15.84 -11.03 -0.70
CA LEU A 95 14.56 -11.70 -0.49
C LEU A 95 14.12 -11.63 0.98
N ARG A 96 15.04 -11.85 1.93
CA ARG A 96 14.80 -11.70 3.37
C ARG A 96 14.42 -10.27 3.77
N ILE A 97 15.12 -9.27 3.22
CA ILE A 97 14.82 -7.86 3.49
C ILE A 97 13.41 -7.50 2.97
N GLU A 98 13.08 -7.89 1.73
CA GLU A 98 11.75 -7.64 1.20
C GLU A 98 10.68 -8.39 2.00
N TRP A 99 10.91 -9.66 2.35
CA TRP A 99 9.97 -10.43 3.17
C TRP A 99 9.62 -9.70 4.47
N ARG A 100 10.63 -9.25 5.23
CA ARG A 100 10.42 -8.49 6.47
C ARG A 100 9.66 -7.19 6.23
N LEU A 101 9.98 -6.49 5.13
CA LEU A 101 9.27 -5.28 4.74
C LEU A 101 7.78 -5.58 4.44
N ARG A 102 7.47 -6.63 3.68
CA ARG A 102 6.09 -7.02 3.36
C ARG A 102 5.31 -7.47 4.58
N LEU A 103 5.95 -8.20 5.49
CA LEU A 103 5.35 -8.60 6.75
C LEU A 103 4.95 -7.39 7.58
N ALA A 104 5.87 -6.42 7.74
CA ALA A 104 5.57 -5.16 8.43
C ALA A 104 4.42 -4.39 7.76
N GLN A 105 4.44 -4.27 6.42
CA GLN A 105 3.36 -3.64 5.66
C GLN A 105 2.00 -4.32 5.87
N ALA A 106 1.96 -5.65 5.92
CA ALA A 106 0.74 -6.41 6.19
C ALA A 106 0.21 -6.11 7.60
N HIS A 107 1.08 -6.07 8.61
CA HIS A 107 0.69 -5.69 9.97
C HIS A 107 0.16 -4.25 10.06
N ASP A 108 0.82 -3.29 9.43
CA ASP A 108 0.38 -1.89 9.40
C ASP A 108 -0.97 -1.71 8.69
N ALA A 109 -1.15 -2.41 7.57
CA ALA A 109 -2.40 -2.43 6.82
C ALA A 109 -3.53 -3.06 7.65
N LEU A 110 -3.27 -4.15 8.36
CA LEU A 110 -4.24 -4.81 9.23
C LEU A 110 -4.62 -3.93 10.44
N ASN A 111 -3.65 -3.25 11.04
CA ASN A 111 -3.90 -2.28 12.11
C ASN A 111 -4.75 -1.11 11.63
N SER A 112 -4.43 -0.58 10.44
CA SER A 112 -5.24 0.44 9.79
C SER A 112 -6.68 -0.05 9.54
N LEU A 113 -6.85 -1.28 9.04
CA LEU A 113 -8.16 -1.86 8.77
C LEU A 113 -9.01 -1.96 10.04
N ARG A 114 -8.45 -2.52 11.12
CA ARG A 114 -9.11 -2.63 12.43
C ARG A 114 -9.52 -1.27 12.98
N SER A 115 -8.64 -0.27 12.89
CA SER A 115 -8.91 1.09 13.35
C SER A 115 -10.09 1.71 12.60
N ASN A 116 -10.11 1.59 11.26
CA ASN A 116 -11.21 2.13 10.45
C ASN A 116 -12.54 1.41 10.72
N LEU A 117 -12.55 0.09 10.90
CA LEU A 117 -13.76 -0.67 11.25
C LEU A 117 -14.34 -0.26 12.62
N ARG A 118 -13.48 0.01 13.60
CA ARG A 118 -13.89 0.55 14.92
C ARG A 118 -14.51 1.94 14.76
N ALA A 119 -13.88 2.82 13.97
CA ALA A 119 -14.40 4.15 13.70
C ALA A 119 -15.77 4.09 12.99
N GLN A 120 -15.92 3.21 11.99
CA GLN A 120 -17.19 3.01 11.29
C GLN A 120 -18.30 2.58 12.26
N SER A 121 -18.01 1.59 13.11
CA SER A 121 -18.94 1.08 14.13
C SER A 121 -19.36 2.17 15.12
N TYR A 122 -18.41 3.03 15.52
CA TYR A 122 -18.71 4.17 16.40
C TYR A 122 -19.64 5.18 15.72
N ILE A 123 -19.38 5.53 14.46
CA ILE A 123 -20.23 6.49 13.72
C ILE A 123 -21.64 5.94 13.50
N TYR A 124 -21.80 4.64 13.22
CA TYR A 124 -23.14 4.04 13.14
C TYR A 124 -23.91 4.19 14.46
N LYS A 125 -23.28 3.88 15.60
CA LYS A 125 -23.90 4.06 16.92
C LYS A 125 -24.21 5.52 17.24
N PHE A 126 -23.32 6.44 16.86
CA PHE A 126 -23.53 7.87 17.05
C PHE A 126 -24.70 8.38 16.20
N LYS A 127 -24.79 7.93 14.94
CA LYS A 127 -25.87 8.29 14.03
C LYS A 127 -27.23 7.83 14.56
N ASP A 128 -27.32 6.58 15.00
CA ASP A 128 -28.54 5.98 15.54
C ASP A 128 -29.09 6.73 16.76
N ARG A 129 -28.19 7.25 17.62
CA ARG A 129 -28.58 7.91 18.88
C ARG A 129 -28.81 9.41 18.76
N ASN A 130 -28.07 10.11 17.91
CA ASN A 130 -27.91 11.57 18.04
C ASN A 130 -28.35 12.37 16.80
N LEU A 131 -28.47 11.74 15.62
CA LEU A 131 -28.67 12.49 14.38
C LEU A 131 -30.15 12.62 14.01
N HIS A 132 -30.75 13.73 14.42
CA HIS A 132 -32.08 14.16 14.00
C HIS A 132 -31.95 15.25 12.94
N GLY A 133 -32.58 15.07 11.77
CA GLY A 133 -32.58 16.05 10.67
C GLY A 133 -31.71 15.69 9.46
N GLN A 134 -32.00 16.32 8.31
CA GLN A 134 -31.42 15.95 7.01
C GLN A 134 -29.94 16.32 6.85
N GLY A 135 -29.53 17.53 7.24
CA GLY A 135 -28.14 18.00 7.07
C GLY A 135 -27.14 17.15 7.84
N ALA A 136 -27.44 16.85 9.11
CA ALA A 136 -26.58 16.03 9.95
C ALA A 136 -26.47 14.57 9.44
N ASN A 137 -27.55 14.05 8.86
CA ASN A 137 -27.55 12.76 8.16
C ASN A 137 -26.65 12.75 6.92
N THR A 138 -26.66 13.83 6.12
CA THR A 138 -25.79 13.94 4.94
C THR A 138 -24.31 13.97 5.35
N HIS A 139 -23.92 14.75 6.36
CA HIS A 139 -22.55 14.77 6.88
C HIS A 139 -22.11 13.41 7.46
N ALA A 140 -23.01 12.69 8.13
CA ALA A 140 -22.71 11.35 8.61
C ALA A 140 -22.54 10.34 7.47
N ARG A 141 -23.32 10.47 6.38
CA ARG A 141 -23.15 9.61 5.19
C ARG A 141 -21.83 9.89 4.48
N THR A 142 -21.43 11.14 4.32
CA THR A 142 -20.15 11.48 3.67
C THR A 142 -18.95 11.00 4.50
N THR A 143 -19.02 11.11 5.83
CA THR A 143 -17.97 10.58 6.72
C THR A 143 -17.90 9.06 6.71
N LEU A 144 -19.03 8.35 6.71
CA LEU A 144 -19.08 6.90 6.55
C LEU A 144 -18.45 6.45 5.22
N HIS A 145 -18.83 7.09 4.11
CA HIS A 145 -18.26 6.79 2.80
C HIS A 145 -16.74 7.02 2.76
N ALA A 146 -16.24 8.08 3.43
CA ALA A 146 -14.81 8.31 3.55
C ALA A 146 -14.09 7.20 4.34
N ILE A 147 -14.71 6.67 5.39
CA ILE A 147 -14.17 5.55 6.17
C ILE A 147 -14.20 4.26 5.37
N GLU A 148 -15.28 3.96 4.64
CA GLU A 148 -15.37 2.80 3.75
C GLU A 148 -14.26 2.82 2.70
N ASN A 149 -13.98 3.98 2.10
CA ASN A 149 -12.85 4.12 1.19
C ASN A 149 -11.50 3.83 1.86
N ARG A 150 -11.32 4.23 3.13
CA ARG A 150 -10.11 3.90 3.91
C ARG A 150 -10.02 2.42 4.26
N ILE A 151 -11.14 1.78 4.57
CA ILE A 151 -11.24 0.32 4.79
C ILE A 151 -10.80 -0.41 3.53
N ASN A 152 -11.38 -0.08 2.37
CA ASN A 152 -11.04 -0.68 1.10
C ASN A 152 -9.57 -0.47 0.74
N ALA A 153 -9.03 0.74 0.95
CA ALA A 153 -7.62 1.03 0.72
C ALA A 153 -6.68 0.25 1.66
N ALA A 154 -7.07 0.05 2.93
CA ALA A 154 -6.30 -0.75 3.88
C ALA A 154 -6.36 -2.25 3.54
N ALA A 155 -7.53 -2.77 3.17
CA ALA A 155 -7.72 -4.15 2.73
C ALA A 155 -6.89 -4.46 1.48
N ASN A 156 -6.93 -3.58 0.47
CA ASN A 156 -6.10 -3.74 -0.73
C ASN A 156 -4.62 -3.80 -0.36
N ARG A 157 -4.11 -2.84 0.44
CA ARG A 157 -2.71 -2.86 0.90
C ARG A 157 -2.32 -4.16 1.59
N TYR A 158 -3.19 -4.70 2.43
CA TYR A 158 -2.97 -5.98 3.09
C TYR A 158 -2.88 -7.12 2.07
N ASN A 159 -3.82 -7.19 1.13
CA ASN A 159 -3.84 -8.21 0.08
C ASN A 159 -2.59 -8.12 -0.81
N ASP A 160 -2.14 -6.92 -1.18
CA ASP A 160 -0.92 -6.75 -1.98
C ASP A 160 0.33 -7.22 -1.24
N ALA A 161 0.44 -6.88 0.05
CA ALA A 161 1.55 -7.33 0.88
C ALA A 161 1.51 -8.85 1.07
N ARG A 162 0.33 -9.43 1.26
CA ARG A 162 0.13 -10.88 1.38
C ARG A 162 0.49 -11.61 0.09
N ASN A 163 0.03 -11.14 -1.06
CA ASN A 163 0.38 -11.73 -2.36
C ASN A 163 1.89 -11.69 -2.59
N ALA A 164 2.55 -10.59 -2.20
CA ALA A 164 4.01 -10.49 -2.28
C ALA A 164 4.71 -11.49 -1.35
N LEU A 165 4.20 -11.72 -0.14
CA LEU A 165 4.70 -12.76 0.77
C LEU A 165 4.50 -14.16 0.16
N GLU A 166 3.32 -14.46 -0.37
CA GLU A 166 3.05 -15.77 -0.99
C GLU A 166 4.02 -16.05 -2.16
N ASN A 167 4.29 -15.05 -3.01
CA ASN A 167 5.29 -15.19 -4.08
C ASN A 167 6.70 -15.44 -3.57
N LEU A 168 7.10 -14.80 -2.47
CA LEU A 168 8.42 -14.98 -1.86
C LEU A 168 8.55 -16.33 -1.15
N ALA A 169 7.46 -16.89 -0.63
CA ALA A 169 7.43 -18.17 0.09
C ALA A 169 7.66 -19.37 -0.84
N VAL A 170 7.30 -19.25 -2.12
CA VAL A 170 7.49 -20.31 -3.14
C VAL A 170 8.96 -20.48 -3.55
N SER A 171 9.86 -19.58 -3.15
CA SER A 171 11.29 -19.76 -3.39
C SER A 171 11.81 -21.01 -2.67
N PRO A 172 12.59 -21.90 -3.31
CA PRO A 172 13.04 -23.21 -2.77
C PRO A 172 13.95 -23.14 -1.54
N GLN A 173 14.13 -21.97 -0.94
CA GLN A 173 14.86 -21.71 0.30
C GLN A 173 13.93 -21.25 1.46
N GLY A 174 12.61 -21.23 1.22
CA GLY A 174 11.58 -20.84 2.18
C GLY A 174 11.60 -21.62 3.50
N ASP A 175 12.15 -22.83 3.51
CA ASP A 175 12.34 -23.64 4.73
C ASP A 175 13.33 -23.02 5.73
N LYS A 176 14.17 -22.07 5.30
CA LYS A 176 15.11 -21.30 6.17
C LYS A 176 14.65 -19.87 6.44
N LEU A 177 13.48 -19.47 5.95
CA LEU A 177 12.81 -18.27 6.44
C LEU A 177 12.02 -18.67 7.68
N GLU A 178 12.73 -19.18 8.68
CA GLU A 178 12.19 -19.31 10.03
C GLU A 178 11.45 -18.01 10.32
N ILE A 179 10.16 -18.16 10.59
CA ILE A 179 9.29 -17.15 11.15
C ILE A 179 10.12 -16.56 12.30
N CYS A 180 10.73 -15.38 12.11
CA CYS A 180 11.34 -14.66 13.22
C CYS A 180 10.26 -14.67 14.29
N PRO A 181 10.44 -15.36 15.42
CA PRO A 181 9.40 -15.38 16.43
C PRO A 181 9.19 -13.92 16.77
N LEU A 182 7.96 -13.43 16.53
CA LEU A 182 7.56 -12.12 17.03
C LEU A 182 8.04 -12.10 18.48
N PRO A 183 8.80 -11.07 18.91
CA PRO A 183 9.31 -11.04 20.27
C PRO A 183 8.12 -11.30 21.18
N SER A 184 8.12 -12.46 21.83
CA SER A 184 7.03 -12.88 22.71
C SER A 184 6.86 -11.75 23.70
N ALA A 185 5.64 -11.20 23.78
CA ALA A 185 5.32 -10.12 24.69
C ALA A 185 5.97 -10.42 26.05
N PRO A 186 6.69 -9.45 26.67
CA PRO A 186 7.38 -9.71 27.92
C PRO A 186 6.38 -10.29 28.92
N ALA A 187 6.72 -11.46 29.44
CA ALA A 187 5.96 -12.16 30.45
C ALA A 187 5.85 -11.26 31.68
N GLY A 188 4.69 -10.62 31.86
CA GLY A 188 4.46 -9.74 33.00
C GLY A 188 3.54 -8.56 32.71
N TYR A 189 2.33 -8.81 32.21
CA TYR A 189 1.23 -7.91 32.56
C TYR A 189 0.40 -8.62 33.64
N PRO A 190 0.35 -8.09 34.88
CA PRO A 190 -0.48 -8.66 35.91
C PRO A 190 -1.94 -8.60 35.43
N ARG A 191 -2.55 -9.78 35.29
CA ARG A 191 -4.00 -9.88 35.32
C ARG A 191 -4.40 -9.58 36.76
N ASP A 192 -5.48 -8.83 36.92
CA ASP A 192 -6.13 -8.48 38.18
C ASP A 192 -5.74 -7.12 38.76
N VAL A 193 -6.39 -6.07 38.24
CA VAL A 193 -7.01 -5.06 39.11
C VAL A 193 -8.39 -4.72 38.54
N ARG A 194 -9.45 -5.21 39.19
CA ARG A 194 -10.80 -4.64 39.11
C ARG A 194 -10.99 -3.62 40.26
N PRO A 195 -11.99 -2.73 40.18
CA PRO A 195 -11.87 -1.29 40.32
C PRO A 195 -12.27 -0.78 41.73
N PRO A 196 -12.29 0.53 42.00
CA PRO A 196 -13.26 1.10 42.91
C PRO A 196 -14.46 1.65 42.13
N LEU A 197 -15.65 1.18 42.52
CA LEU A 197 -16.90 1.90 42.31
C LEU A 197 -16.89 3.08 43.28
N GLY A 198 -17.09 4.28 42.74
CA GLY A 198 -17.34 5.51 43.47
C GLY A 198 -18.17 6.41 42.58
#